data_AF-A0A6I1N539-F1
#
_entry.id   AF-A0A6I1N539-F1
#
_cell.length_a   1.000
_cell.length_b   1.000
_cell.length_c   1.000
_cell.angle_alpha   90.00
_cell.angle_beta   90.00
_cell.angle_gamma   90.00
#
_symmetry.space_group_name_H-M   'P 1'
#
loop_
_entity.id
_entity.type
_entity.pdbx_description
1 polymer ?
#
loop_
_entity_poly.entity_id
_entity_poly.type
_entity_poly.pdbx_seq_one_letter_code
_entity_poly.pdbx_strand_id
1 'polypeptide(L)'
;MAIRTLTATWTAAPGSLGSATAVITLDTDLVTTTPGSSIPIAQVQDLTVTVQGARAGNGTFGKDDFNAVQFYAGFPLDFSQPLIGQTGGSGGLAYGTPDAQGGAGDFNLLSGSNGEGPAGVAAFTLATNGRNDPSDVLVIASINP
;
A
#
# COMPACT_ATOMS: atom_id res chain seq x y z
N MET A 1 8.80 17.70 -8.50
CA MET A 1 8.73 16.31 -8.98
C MET A 1 9.91 15.58 -8.39
N ALA A 2 9.64 14.80 -7.37
CA ALA A 2 10.58 13.91 -6.70
C ALA A 2 10.19 12.47 -7.06
N ILE A 3 10.54 12.04 -8.28
CA ILE A 3 10.28 10.68 -8.73
C ILE A 3 11.15 9.69 -7.95
N ARG A 4 10.53 8.70 -7.32
CA ARG A 4 11.22 7.63 -6.57
C ARG A 4 10.59 6.29 -6.84
N THR A 5 11.40 5.24 -6.78
CA THR A 5 10.95 3.86 -6.74
C THR A 5 10.90 3.41 -5.29
N LEU A 6 9.78 2.86 -4.83
CA LEU A 6 9.61 2.30 -3.51
C LEU A 6 9.39 0.79 -3.64
N THR A 7 9.98 0.03 -2.72
CA THR A 7 9.70 -1.40 -2.53
C THR A 7 8.85 -1.57 -1.28
N ALA A 8 7.62 -2.06 -1.44
CA ALA A 8 6.72 -2.38 -0.35
C ALA A 8 6.58 -3.89 -0.19
N THR A 9 6.51 -4.38 1.04
CA THR A 9 6.30 -5.80 1.35
C THR A 9 5.13 -5.98 2.30
N TRP A 10 4.33 -7.02 2.10
CA TRP A 10 3.28 -7.43 3.01
C TRP A 10 3.47 -8.86 3.47
N THR A 11 3.08 -9.13 4.71
CA THR A 11 3.10 -10.46 5.33
C THR A 11 1.71 -10.84 5.80
N ALA A 12 1.41 -12.14 5.83
CA ALA A 12 0.11 -12.64 6.28
C ALA A 12 -0.32 -12.09 7.65
N ALA A 13 -1.55 -11.60 7.73
CA ALA A 13 -2.24 -11.35 8.99
C ALA A 13 -2.53 -12.68 9.73
N PRO A 14 -2.84 -12.66 11.03
CA PRO A 14 -3.25 -13.86 11.76
C PRO A 14 -4.39 -14.61 11.04
N GLY A 15 -4.19 -15.91 10.78
CA GLY A 15 -5.15 -16.77 10.07
C GLY A 15 -5.08 -16.72 8.54
N SER A 16 -4.31 -15.80 7.96
CA SER A 16 -4.05 -15.71 6.52
C SER A 16 -2.76 -16.44 6.13
N LEU A 17 -2.56 -16.68 4.84
CA LEU A 17 -1.34 -17.20 4.23
C LEU A 17 -0.76 -16.21 3.22
N GLY A 18 0.50 -16.46 2.82
CA GLY A 18 1.14 -15.76 1.73
C GLY A 18 1.87 -14.47 2.11
N SER A 19 2.35 -13.81 1.06
CA SER A 19 3.10 -12.56 1.11
C SER A 19 2.91 -11.81 -0.19
N ALA A 20 3.14 -10.49 -0.16
CA ALA A 20 3.18 -9.68 -1.36
C ALA A 20 4.42 -8.79 -1.37
N THR A 21 4.93 -8.49 -2.55
CA THR A 21 5.95 -7.47 -2.78
C THR A 21 5.47 -6.56 -3.90
N ALA A 22 5.62 -5.26 -3.74
CA ALA A 22 5.35 -4.29 -4.79
C ALA A 22 6.59 -3.43 -5.03
N VAL A 23 6.85 -3.17 -6.31
CA VAL A 23 7.79 -2.15 -6.76
C VAL A 23 6.95 -1.08 -7.44
N ILE A 24 6.98 0.14 -6.90
CA ILE A 24 6.18 1.26 -7.38
C ILE A 24 7.07 2.47 -7.67
N THR A 25 6.93 3.07 -8.84
CA THR A 25 7.61 4.32 -9.20
C THR A 25 6.59 5.44 -9.31
N LEU A 26 6.73 6.48 -8.50
CA LEU A 26 5.78 7.59 -8.40
C LEU A 26 6.47 8.91 -8.02
N ASP A 27 5.80 10.05 -8.24
CA ASP A 27 6.22 11.35 -7.72
C ASP A 27 5.84 11.47 -6.23
N THR A 28 6.82 11.47 -5.34
CA THR A 28 6.56 11.53 -3.90
C THR A 28 5.99 12.86 -3.44
N ASP A 29 6.07 13.90 -4.27
CA ASP A 29 5.40 15.19 -4.02
C ASP A 29 3.87 15.05 -4.04
N LEU A 30 3.33 13.94 -4.59
CA LEU A 30 1.89 13.63 -4.59
C LEU A 30 1.41 13.01 -3.27
N VAL A 31 2.31 12.58 -2.38
CA VAL A 31 1.94 12.06 -1.07
C VAL A 31 1.60 13.22 -0.15
N THR A 32 0.33 13.33 0.24
CA THR A 32 -0.17 14.45 1.03
C THR A 32 -0.38 14.05 2.49
N THR A 33 -0.69 15.06 3.32
CA THR A 33 -1.14 14.84 4.69
C THR A 33 -2.66 14.79 4.85
N THR A 34 -3.40 14.74 3.75
CA THR A 34 -4.86 14.73 3.77
C THR A 34 -5.38 13.28 3.85
N PRO A 35 -6.11 12.91 4.93
CA PRO A 35 -6.64 11.57 5.07
C PRO A 35 -7.50 11.12 3.89
N GLY A 36 -7.31 9.88 3.46
CA GLY A 36 -8.04 9.28 2.34
C GLY A 36 -7.57 9.72 0.96
N SER A 37 -6.50 10.51 0.85
CA SER A 37 -5.95 10.88 -0.45
C SER A 37 -5.43 9.66 -1.20
N SER A 38 -5.66 9.68 -2.51
CA SER A 38 -5.16 8.66 -3.43
C SER A 38 -4.47 9.32 -4.62
N ILE A 39 -3.49 8.61 -5.15
CA ILE A 39 -2.76 8.95 -6.36
C ILE A 39 -3.40 8.13 -7.49
N PRO A 40 -4.11 8.78 -8.44
CA PRO A 40 -4.62 8.13 -9.65
C PRO A 40 -3.54 7.30 -10.34
N ILE A 41 -3.88 6.11 -10.83
CA ILE A 41 -2.90 5.22 -11.47
C ILE A 41 -2.23 5.88 -12.69
N ALA A 42 -2.92 6.79 -13.38
CA ALA A 42 -2.36 7.57 -14.49
C ALA A 42 -1.14 8.43 -14.08
N GLN A 43 -1.02 8.78 -12.80
CA GLN A 43 0.11 9.54 -12.24
C GLN A 43 1.20 8.65 -11.63
N VAL A 44 0.96 7.35 -11.51
CA VAL A 44 1.97 6.35 -11.15
C VAL A 44 2.77 6.00 -12.41
N GLN A 45 4.10 6.05 -12.33
CA GLN A 45 4.97 5.80 -13.47
C GLN A 45 5.09 4.31 -13.77
N ASP A 46 5.28 3.50 -12.73
CA ASP A 46 5.35 2.04 -12.84
C ASP A 46 4.83 1.39 -11.56
N LEU A 47 4.27 0.19 -11.68
CA LEU A 47 3.80 -0.63 -10.57
C LEU A 47 3.82 -2.10 -10.98
N THR A 48 4.53 -2.90 -10.20
CA THR A 48 4.47 -4.37 -10.27
C THR A 48 4.22 -4.90 -8.87
N VAL A 49 3.25 -5.80 -8.72
CA VAL A 49 2.89 -6.44 -7.46
C VAL A 49 2.94 -7.94 -7.64
N THR A 50 3.70 -8.64 -6.81
CA THR A 50 3.76 -10.11 -6.82
C THR A 50 3.15 -10.63 -5.53
N VAL A 51 2.14 -11.49 -5.64
CA VAL A 51 1.51 -12.20 -4.53
C VAL A 51 1.88 -13.67 -4.62
N GLN A 52 2.33 -14.26 -3.52
CA GLN A 52 2.77 -15.66 -3.47
C GLN A 52 2.42 -16.34 -2.15
N GLY A 53 2.16 -17.66 -2.22
CA GLY A 53 1.85 -18.50 -1.07
C GLY A 53 0.48 -18.27 -0.43
N ALA A 54 -0.41 -17.52 -1.09
CA ALA A 54 -1.80 -17.32 -0.67
C ALA A 54 -2.68 -18.50 -1.11
N ARG A 55 -3.87 -18.61 -0.52
CA ARG A 55 -4.93 -19.57 -0.88
C ARG A 55 -5.58 -19.20 -2.21
N ALA A 56 -5.73 -17.91 -2.50
CA ALA A 56 -6.22 -17.37 -3.76
C ALA A 56 -5.52 -16.04 -4.10
N GLY A 57 -5.49 -15.67 -5.39
CA GLY A 57 -4.93 -14.39 -5.83
C GLY A 57 -3.40 -14.34 -5.94
N ASN A 58 -2.74 -15.51 -6.01
CA ASN A 58 -1.33 -15.56 -6.38
C ASN A 58 -1.14 -15.09 -7.82
N GLY A 59 -0.07 -14.34 -8.08
CA GLY A 59 0.21 -13.82 -9.41
C GLY A 59 1.14 -12.64 -9.41
N THR A 60 1.40 -12.11 -10.61
CA THR A 60 2.06 -10.82 -10.80
C THR A 60 1.09 -9.90 -11.51
N PHE A 61 0.89 -8.73 -10.92
CA PHE A 61 -0.07 -7.71 -11.34
C PHE A 61 0.69 -6.45 -11.71
N GLY A 62 0.40 -5.91 -12.88
CA GLY A 62 0.98 -4.69 -13.39
C GLY A 62 0.16 -3.47 -13.03
N LYS A 63 0.67 -2.30 -13.41
CA LYS A 63 0.00 -1.01 -13.24
C LYS A 63 -1.46 -1.00 -13.72
N ASP A 64 -1.74 -1.63 -14.86
CA ASP A 64 -3.07 -1.62 -15.48
C ASP A 64 -4.13 -2.44 -14.71
N ASP A 65 -3.71 -3.23 -13.71
CA ASP A 65 -4.60 -3.97 -12.81
C ASP A 65 -5.19 -3.09 -11.69
N PHE A 66 -4.78 -1.82 -11.59
CA PHE A 66 -5.13 -0.90 -10.50
C PHE A 66 -5.73 0.41 -11.03
N ASN A 67 -6.59 1.04 -10.23
CA ASN A 67 -7.19 2.35 -10.52
C ASN A 67 -6.46 3.51 -9.83
N ALA A 68 -5.92 3.27 -8.64
CA ALA A 68 -5.22 4.27 -7.84
C ALA A 68 -4.40 3.60 -6.72
N VAL A 69 -3.53 4.38 -6.11
CA VAL A 69 -2.78 4.01 -4.90
C VAL A 69 -3.18 4.97 -3.79
N GLN A 70 -3.78 4.44 -2.72
CA GLN A 70 -4.06 5.23 -1.54
C GLN A 70 -2.77 5.41 -0.77
N PHE A 71 -2.24 6.64 -0.77
CA PHE A 71 -0.95 6.96 -0.16
C PHE A 71 -0.98 8.36 0.43
N TYR A 72 -1.06 8.42 1.75
CA TYR A 72 -1.02 9.65 2.53
C TYR A 72 -0.48 9.34 3.93
N ALA A 73 0.04 10.34 4.63
CA ALA A 73 0.51 10.20 6.00
C ALA A 73 0.09 11.40 6.84
N GLY A 74 -0.25 11.26 8.12
CA GLY A 74 -0.63 12.40 8.97
C GLY A 74 0.47 13.46 9.18
N PHE A 75 1.66 13.25 8.61
CA PHE A 75 2.84 14.09 8.71
C PHE A 75 3.74 13.90 7.48
N PRO A 76 4.70 14.83 7.21
CA PRO A 76 5.65 14.66 6.12
C PRO A 76 6.54 13.42 6.31
N LEU A 77 6.55 12.52 5.33
CA LEU A 77 7.43 11.35 5.31
C LEU A 77 8.83 11.72 4.83
N ASP A 78 9.84 11.09 5.41
CA ASP A 78 11.21 11.13 4.93
C ASP A 78 11.49 9.94 4.01
N PHE A 79 11.50 10.20 2.70
CA PHE A 79 11.78 9.20 1.65
C PHE A 79 13.28 8.86 1.49
N SER A 80 14.13 9.16 2.47
CA SER A 80 15.52 8.69 2.52
C SER A 80 15.73 7.49 3.46
N GLN A 81 14.70 7.08 4.19
CA GLN A 81 14.73 5.98 5.16
C GLN A 81 13.47 5.10 5.03
N PRO A 82 13.41 3.92 5.66
CA PRO A 82 12.19 3.12 5.70
C PRO A 82 10.99 3.93 6.20
N LEU A 83 9.84 3.84 5.53
CA LEU A 83 8.68 4.68 5.83
C LEU A 83 7.87 4.15 7.03
N ILE A 84 7.73 2.84 7.12
CA ILE A 84 7.01 2.19 8.23
C ILE A 84 7.77 2.44 9.53
N GLY A 85 7.09 2.98 10.54
CA GLY A 85 7.67 3.32 11.84
C GLY A 85 8.09 4.78 12.00
N GLN A 86 8.08 5.60 10.93
CA GLN A 86 8.36 7.03 11.06
C GLN A 86 7.29 7.71 11.93
N THR A 87 7.67 8.77 12.65
CA THR A 87 6.76 9.57 13.47
C THR A 87 6.93 11.06 13.17
N GLY A 88 5.83 11.79 13.01
CA GLY A 88 5.82 13.21 12.67
C GLY A 88 6.02 14.18 13.84
N GLY A 89 6.05 13.68 15.07
CA GLY A 89 6.14 14.50 16.28
C GLY A 89 5.76 13.73 17.54
N SER A 90 5.92 14.36 18.71
CA SER A 90 5.65 13.72 20.00
C SER A 90 4.16 13.38 20.17
N GLY A 91 3.85 12.09 20.30
CA GLY A 91 2.52 11.58 20.62
C GLY A 91 1.65 11.14 19.42
N GLY A 92 2.16 11.29 18.20
CA GLY A 92 1.49 10.76 17.00
C GLY A 92 1.71 9.26 16.81
N LEU A 93 0.78 8.59 16.13
CA LEU A 93 0.97 7.20 15.70
C LEU A 93 2.04 7.12 14.61
N ALA A 94 2.84 6.06 14.65
CA ALA A 94 3.85 5.83 13.63
C ALA A 94 3.21 5.41 12.31
N TYR A 95 3.77 5.85 11.18
CA TYR A 95 3.32 5.43 9.84
C TYR A 95 3.33 3.90 9.74
N GLY A 96 2.23 3.31 9.25
CA GLY A 96 2.02 1.87 9.25
C GLY A 96 1.24 1.32 10.44
N THR A 97 0.88 2.16 11.42
CA THR A 97 0.00 1.76 12.53
C THR A 97 -1.45 1.78 12.05
N PRO A 98 -2.20 0.66 12.07
CA PRO A 98 -3.62 0.69 11.75
C PRO A 98 -4.38 1.51 12.78
N ASP A 99 -5.14 2.50 12.33
CA ASP A 99 -6.05 3.27 13.17
C ASP A 99 -7.35 3.58 12.42
N ALA A 100 -8.43 3.84 13.16
CA ALA A 100 -9.75 4.09 12.58
C ALA A 100 -9.92 5.51 12.04
N GLN A 101 -8.99 6.42 12.39
CA GLN A 101 -9.06 7.86 12.09
C GLN A 101 -8.22 8.25 10.87
N GLY A 102 -7.44 7.32 10.30
CA GLY A 102 -6.42 7.57 9.30
C GLY A 102 -5.25 8.42 9.79
N GLY A 103 -5.04 8.57 11.11
CA GLY A 103 -4.08 9.51 11.68
C GLY A 103 -2.63 9.13 11.38
N ALA A 104 -2.34 7.83 11.36
CA ALA A 104 -1.05 7.25 11.00
C ALA A 104 -0.81 7.22 9.49
N GLY A 105 -1.80 7.54 8.65
CA GLY A 105 -1.72 7.42 7.20
C GLY A 105 -2.34 6.14 6.63
N ASP A 106 -2.08 5.91 5.35
CA ASP A 106 -2.38 4.64 4.67
C ASP A 106 -1.42 4.43 3.48
N PHE A 107 -1.18 3.17 3.17
CA PHE A 107 -0.58 2.70 1.93
C PHE A 107 -1.36 1.47 1.43
N ASN A 108 -2.13 1.64 0.36
CA ASN A 108 -3.03 0.62 -0.17
C ASN A 108 -3.16 0.70 -1.69
N LEU A 109 -3.52 -0.43 -2.30
CA LEU A 109 -3.74 -0.57 -3.74
C LEU A 109 -5.23 -0.65 -4.02
N LEU A 110 -5.75 0.20 -4.89
CA LEU A 110 -7.16 0.18 -5.29
C LEU A 110 -7.28 -0.58 -6.60
N SER A 111 -7.82 -1.80 -6.54
CA SER A 111 -7.98 -2.68 -7.70
C SER A 111 -8.79 -2.03 -8.82
N GLY A 112 -8.41 -2.35 -10.05
CA GLY A 112 -9.08 -2.00 -11.30
C GLY A 112 -10.51 -2.53 -11.39
N SER A 113 -11.26 -2.07 -12.39
CA SER A 113 -12.63 -2.53 -12.67
C SER A 113 -12.76 -4.02 -12.95
N ASN A 114 -11.66 -4.70 -13.29
CA ASN A 114 -11.64 -6.15 -13.53
C ASN A 114 -11.58 -6.95 -12.22
N GLY A 115 -11.25 -6.33 -11.09
CA GLY A 115 -11.42 -6.91 -9.74
C GLY A 115 -10.58 -8.13 -9.38
N GLU A 116 -9.71 -8.63 -10.26
CA GLU A 116 -8.93 -9.86 -10.02
C GLU A 116 -7.59 -9.63 -9.30
N GLY A 117 -7.11 -8.38 -9.25
CA GLY A 117 -5.87 -8.01 -8.56
C GLY A 117 -6.02 -7.87 -7.04
N PRO A 118 -4.91 -7.88 -6.29
CA PRO A 118 -4.93 -7.64 -4.86
C PRO A 118 -5.47 -6.23 -4.56
N ALA A 119 -6.18 -6.06 -3.44
CA ALA A 119 -6.88 -4.81 -3.15
C ALA A 119 -6.82 -4.44 -1.67
N GLY A 120 -6.72 -3.15 -1.39
CA GLY A 120 -6.79 -2.61 -0.03
C GLY A 120 -8.15 -2.91 0.60
N VAL A 121 -8.15 -3.46 1.82
CA VAL A 121 -9.39 -3.77 2.58
C VAL A 121 -9.55 -2.91 3.83
N ALA A 122 -8.44 -2.48 4.43
CA ALA A 122 -8.34 -1.51 5.51
C ALA A 122 -6.94 -0.86 5.49
N ALA A 123 -6.72 0.17 6.32
CA ALA A 123 -5.43 0.88 6.35
C ALA A 123 -4.25 -0.10 6.49
N PHE A 124 -3.27 0.02 5.59
CA PHE A 124 -2.07 -0.81 5.53
C PHE A 124 -2.31 -2.32 5.34
N THR A 125 -3.45 -2.72 4.78
CA THR A 125 -3.79 -4.13 4.57
C THR A 125 -4.32 -4.43 3.17
N LEU A 126 -3.84 -5.53 2.59
CA LEU A 126 -4.06 -5.94 1.21
C LEU A 126 -4.71 -7.32 1.20
N ALA A 127 -5.88 -7.46 0.60
CA ALA A 127 -6.45 -8.75 0.25
C ALA A 127 -5.85 -9.28 -1.04
N THR A 128 -5.56 -10.58 -1.11
CA THR A 128 -4.83 -11.18 -2.23
C THR A 128 -5.64 -11.34 -3.51
N ASN A 129 -6.97 -11.49 -3.41
CA ASN A 129 -7.90 -11.74 -4.53
C ASN A 129 -9.05 -10.72 -4.57
N GLY A 130 -8.73 -9.45 -4.30
CA GLY A 130 -9.69 -8.35 -4.37
C GLY A 130 -10.48 -8.10 -3.07
N ARG A 131 -11.23 -7.00 -3.06
CA ARG A 131 -11.89 -6.47 -1.85
C ARG A 131 -13.22 -7.16 -1.50
N ASN A 132 -13.94 -7.64 -2.51
CA ASN A 132 -15.32 -8.11 -2.34
C ASN A 132 -15.42 -9.57 -1.88
N ASP A 133 -14.36 -10.35 -2.07
CA ASP A 133 -14.26 -11.74 -1.62
C ASP A 133 -12.84 -12.06 -1.13
N PRO A 134 -12.37 -11.41 -0.04
CA PRO A 134 -10.99 -11.51 0.39
C PRO A 134 -10.69 -12.91 0.96
N SER A 135 -9.72 -13.61 0.36
CA SER A 135 -9.26 -14.94 0.76
C SER A 135 -8.21 -14.87 1.86
N ASP A 136 -7.10 -14.18 1.59
CA ASP A 136 -6.04 -13.90 2.56
C ASP A 136 -5.85 -12.40 2.69
N VAL A 137 -5.63 -11.94 3.92
CA VAL A 137 -5.31 -10.54 4.23
C VAL A 137 -3.84 -10.46 4.63
N LEU A 138 -3.12 -9.55 3.97
CA LEU A 138 -1.73 -9.26 4.23
C LEU A 138 -1.61 -7.86 4.86
N VAL A 139 -0.68 -7.71 5.81
CA VAL A 139 -0.38 -6.44 6.49
C VAL A 139 0.94 -5.92 5.96
N ILE A 140 1.06 -4.61 5.74
CA ILE A 140 2.33 -4.01 5.33
C ILE A 140 3.40 -4.30 6.39
N ALA A 141 4.57 -4.71 5.95
CA ALA A 141 5.73 -5.00 6.79
C ALA A 141 6.85 -3.98 6.58
N SER A 142 7.02 -3.48 5.36
CA SER A 142 8.02 -2.45 5.05
C SER A 142 7.66 -1.66 3.80
N ILE A 143 8.14 -0.43 3.72
CA ILE A 143 8.17 0.40 2.51
C ILE A 143 9.53 1.10 2.50
N ASN A 144 10.37 0.77 1.52
CA ASN A 144 11.74 1.25 1.42
C ASN A 144 11.94 2.04 0.11
N PRO A 145 12.59 3.22 0.15
CA PRO A 145 12.99 3.97 -1.04
C PRO A 145 14.15 3.35 -1.83
#